data_AF-A0A650DM06-F1
#
_entry.id   AF-A0A650DM06-F1
#
_cell.length_a   1.000
_cell.length_b   1.000
_cell.length_c   1.000
_cell.angle_alpha   90.00
_cell.angle_beta   90.00
_cell.angle_gamma   90.00
#
_symmetry.space_group_name_H-M   'P 1'
#
loop_
_entity.id
_entity.type
_entity.pdbx_description
1 polymer ?
#
loop_
_entity_poly.entity_id
_entity_poly.type
_entity_poly.pdbx_seq_one_letter_code
_entity_poly.pdbx_strand_id
1 'polypeptide(L)'
;MTRIRRGYIARRRRTKIRLFASSFRGAHSRLTRTITQQKIRALISSHRDRGRQKRTFRRLWITRINAVIREMGISYSYSRFIHGLYKKQVLLNRKILAQIAISNKECLYMISNEIIKEKECLYMISNEIIKEVDWKESTGII
;
A
#
# COMPACT_ATOMS: atom_id res chain seq x y z
N MET A 1 24.05 47.38 -37.87
CA MET A 1 23.74 46.20 -37.01
C MET A 1 24.20 44.93 -37.69
N THR A 2 24.89 44.04 -36.98
CA THR A 2 25.44 42.79 -37.54
C THR A 2 24.40 41.67 -37.50
N ARG A 3 24.14 41.01 -38.64
CA ARG A 3 23.19 39.89 -38.73
C ARG A 3 23.75 38.62 -38.07
N ILE A 4 23.16 38.18 -36.97
CA ILE A 4 23.55 36.93 -36.28
C ILE A 4 22.69 35.76 -36.79
N ARG A 5 23.33 34.71 -37.32
CA ARG A 5 22.64 33.49 -37.77
C ARG A 5 22.40 32.54 -36.59
N ARG A 6 21.35 31.73 -36.67
CA ARG A 6 20.95 30.75 -35.63
C ARG A 6 21.97 29.62 -35.38
N GLY A 7 22.80 29.28 -36.36
CA GLY A 7 23.81 28.23 -36.25
C GLY A 7 23.25 26.85 -35.83
N TYR A 8 24.06 26.09 -35.09
CA TYR A 8 23.76 24.71 -34.68
C TYR A 8 22.83 24.59 -33.47
N ILE A 9 22.47 25.70 -32.81
CA ILE A 9 21.67 25.73 -31.57
C ILE A 9 20.33 25.00 -31.76
N ALA A 10 19.69 25.19 -32.91
CA ALA A 10 18.43 24.52 -33.23
C ALA A 10 18.58 23.01 -33.42
N ARG A 11 19.70 22.57 -34.01
CA ARG A 11 20.01 21.15 -34.21
C ARG A 11 20.29 20.49 -32.86
N ARG A 12 21.13 21.11 -32.02
CA ARG A 12 21.46 20.62 -30.67
C ARG A 12 20.21 20.39 -29.82
N ARG A 13 19.27 21.35 -29.79
CA ARG A 13 17.98 21.20 -29.09
C ARG A 13 17.17 20.02 -29.65
N ARG A 14 17.07 19.87 -30.97
CA ARG A 14 16.33 18.75 -31.60
C ARG A 14 16.98 17.40 -31.29
N THR A 15 18.30 17.30 -31.34
CA THR A 15 19.03 16.07 -30.99
C THR A 15 18.77 15.68 -29.53
N LYS A 16 18.84 16.62 -28.58
CA LYS A 16 18.53 16.36 -27.17
C LYS A 16 17.11 15.82 -26.96
N ILE A 17 16.13 16.39 -27.66
CA ILE A 17 14.73 15.95 -27.55
C ILE A 17 14.53 14.59 -28.24
N ARG A 18 15.20 14.33 -29.36
CA ARG A 18 15.17 13.04 -30.04
C ARG A 18 15.76 11.91 -29.18
N LEU A 19 16.85 12.17 -28.44
CA LEU A 19 17.45 11.21 -27.51
C LEU A 19 16.44 10.72 -26.45
N PHE A 20 15.56 11.61 -25.96
CA PHE A 20 14.51 11.24 -25.03
C PHE A 20 13.45 10.29 -25.64
N ALA A 21 13.22 10.40 -26.95
CA ALA A 21 12.16 9.69 -27.67
C ALA A 21 12.69 8.51 -28.50
N SER A 22 13.92 8.05 -28.27
CA SER A 22 14.58 7.01 -29.08
C SER A 22 13.79 5.70 -29.14
N SER A 23 13.16 5.31 -28.03
CA SER A 23 12.35 4.09 -27.91
C SER A 23 10.89 4.26 -28.34
N PHE A 24 10.48 5.44 -28.79
CA PHE A 24 9.09 5.67 -29.19
C PHE A 24 8.77 5.02 -30.54
N ARG A 25 7.59 4.42 -30.65
CA ARG A 25 7.17 3.69 -31.85
C ARG A 25 6.89 4.63 -33.03
N GLY A 26 7.35 4.24 -34.22
CA GLY A 26 6.97 4.87 -35.49
C GLY A 26 7.33 6.36 -35.60
N ALA A 27 6.36 7.19 -35.98
CA ALA A 27 6.56 8.62 -36.20
C ALA A 27 6.92 9.40 -34.92
N HIS A 28 6.64 8.84 -33.74
CA HIS A 28 6.88 9.48 -32.44
C HIS A 28 8.36 9.59 -32.06
N SER A 29 9.26 8.83 -32.70
CA SER A 29 10.73 8.94 -32.53
C SER A 29 11.42 9.69 -33.68
N ARG A 30 10.71 9.94 -34.80
CA ARG A 30 11.27 10.51 -36.03
C ARG A 30 10.93 12.00 -36.22
N LEU A 31 9.64 12.34 -36.16
CA LEU A 31 9.14 13.68 -36.49
C LEU A 31 9.30 14.65 -35.31
N THR A 32 10.00 15.76 -35.51
CA THR A 32 10.36 16.69 -34.42
C THR A 32 9.17 17.31 -33.70
N ARG A 33 8.12 17.69 -34.45
CA ARG A 33 6.88 18.24 -33.88
C ARG A 33 6.17 17.19 -33.01
N THR A 34 6.01 15.98 -33.54
CA THR A 34 5.38 14.86 -32.83
C THR A 34 6.17 14.47 -31.58
N ILE A 35 7.50 14.38 -31.67
CA ILE A 35 8.38 14.09 -30.53
C ILE A 35 8.13 15.11 -29.40
N THR A 36 8.03 16.41 -29.71
CA THR A 36 7.81 17.42 -28.68
C THR A 36 6.49 17.24 -27.94
N GLN A 37 5.41 16.91 -28.65
CA GLN A 37 4.12 16.62 -28.04
C GLN A 37 4.18 15.35 -27.16
N GLN A 38 4.82 14.29 -27.66
CA GLN A 38 4.94 13.04 -26.93
C GLN A 38 5.81 13.16 -25.69
N LYS A 39 6.90 13.92 -25.77
CA LYS A 39 7.73 14.24 -24.60
C LYS A 39 6.90 14.86 -23.48
N ILE A 40 6.08 15.86 -23.80
CA ILE A 40 5.23 16.54 -22.81
C ILE A 40 4.23 15.54 -22.20
N ARG A 41 3.53 14.75 -23.04
CA ARG A 41 2.57 13.73 -22.57
C ARG A 41 3.21 12.67 -21.67
N ALA A 42 4.41 12.21 -22.03
CA ALA A 42 5.17 11.24 -21.24
C ALA A 42 5.56 11.81 -19.87
N LEU A 43 6.03 13.06 -19.82
CA LEU A 43 6.39 13.73 -18.56
C LEU A 43 5.18 13.95 -17.64
N ILE A 44 4.04 14.39 -18.20
CA ILE A 44 2.79 14.55 -17.45
C ILE A 44 2.35 13.21 -16.88
N SER A 45 2.45 12.13 -17.67
CA SER A 45 2.05 10.80 -17.21
C SER A 45 2.99 10.24 -16.16
N SER A 46 4.31 10.39 -16.34
CA SER A 46 5.30 10.05 -15.30
C SER A 46 5.02 10.75 -13.97
N HIS A 47 4.68 12.04 -14.00
CA HIS A 47 4.35 12.79 -12.79
C HIS A 47 3.08 12.24 -12.11
N ARG A 48 2.01 12.06 -12.89
CA ARG A 48 0.74 11.50 -12.40
C ARG A 48 0.94 10.10 -11.80
N ASP A 49 1.67 9.24 -12.51
CA ASP A 49 1.80 7.83 -12.17
C ASP A 49 2.71 7.61 -10.96
N ARG A 50 3.67 8.49 -10.68
CA ARG A 50 4.43 8.49 -9.41
C ARG A 50 3.51 8.58 -8.18
N GLY A 51 2.46 9.39 -8.25
CA GLY A 51 1.44 9.47 -7.20
C GLY A 51 0.54 8.22 -7.17
N ARG A 52 0.11 7.75 -8.34
CA ARG A 52 -0.74 6.56 -8.47
C ARG A 52 -0.04 5.27 -8.00
N GLN A 53 1.27 5.14 -8.24
CA GLN A 53 2.08 3.99 -7.87
C GLN A 53 2.05 3.73 -6.36
N LYS A 54 2.03 4.78 -5.53
CA LYS A 54 1.90 4.65 -4.08
C LYS A 54 0.55 4.00 -3.69
N ARG A 55 -0.52 4.34 -4.40
CA ARG A 55 -1.87 3.78 -4.18
C ARG A 55 -1.98 2.35 -4.70
N THR A 56 -1.40 2.04 -5.86
CA THR A 56 -1.43 0.69 -6.44
C THR A 56 -0.66 -0.30 -5.57
N PHE A 57 0.53 0.08 -5.06
CA PHE A 57 1.26 -0.78 -4.12
C PHE A 57 0.52 -0.98 -2.81
N ARG A 58 -0.09 0.07 -2.25
CA ARG A 58 -0.92 -0.09 -1.05
C ARG A 58 -2.08 -1.04 -1.28
N ARG A 59 -2.78 -0.93 -2.42
CA ARG A 59 -3.86 -1.86 -2.81
C ARG A 59 -3.33 -3.30 -2.90
N LEU A 60 -2.19 -3.49 -3.56
CA LEU A 60 -1.54 -4.80 -3.68
C LEU A 60 -1.17 -5.42 -2.33
N TRP A 61 -0.62 -4.64 -1.41
CA TRP A 61 -0.29 -5.11 -0.06
C TRP A 61 -1.53 -5.54 0.71
N ILE A 62 -2.62 -4.76 0.62
CA ILE A 62 -3.89 -5.11 1.26
C ILE A 62 -4.43 -6.43 0.70
N THR A 63 -4.44 -6.60 -0.63
CA THR A 63 -4.92 -7.84 -1.26
C THR A 63 -4.08 -9.06 -0.86
N ARG A 64 -2.76 -8.90 -0.77
CA ARG A 64 -1.85 -9.98 -0.33
C ARG A 64 -2.09 -10.38 1.12
N ILE A 65 -2.17 -9.40 2.02
CA ILE A 65 -2.45 -9.64 3.43
C ILE A 65 -3.83 -10.30 3.60
N ASN A 66 -4.84 -9.81 2.89
CA ASN A 66 -6.21 -10.35 2.97
C ASN A 66 -6.28 -11.80 2.48
N ALA A 67 -5.51 -12.18 1.46
CA ALA A 67 -5.46 -13.57 0.99
C ALA A 67 -4.94 -14.50 2.08
N VAL A 68 -3.80 -14.17 2.70
CA VAL A 68 -3.19 -15.02 3.73
C VAL A 68 -4.03 -15.06 5.02
N ILE A 69 -4.62 -13.94 5.43
CA ILE A 69 -5.50 -13.90 6.60
C ILE A 69 -6.74 -14.80 6.41
N ARG A 70 -7.27 -14.88 5.19
CA ARG A 70 -8.42 -15.75 4.89
C ARG A 70 -8.06 -17.23 4.97
N GLU A 71 -6.82 -17.60 4.69
CA GLU A 71 -6.34 -18.98 4.87
C GLU A 71 -6.33 -19.39 6.36
N MET A 72 -6.19 -18.43 7.29
CA MET A 72 -6.12 -18.69 8.74
C MET A 72 -7.49 -18.91 9.40
N GLY A 73 -8.61 -18.66 8.69
CA GLY A 73 -9.95 -18.98 9.16
C GLY A 73 -11.05 -18.00 8.68
N ILE A 74 -12.28 -18.49 8.67
CA ILE A 74 -13.46 -17.82 8.05
C ILE A 74 -13.84 -16.50 8.76
N SER A 75 -13.61 -16.43 10.08
CA SER A 75 -13.89 -15.24 10.90
C SER A 75 -12.85 -14.13 10.76
N TYR A 76 -11.73 -14.39 10.05
CA TYR A 76 -10.64 -13.45 9.91
C TYR A 76 -10.77 -12.65 8.61
N SER A 77 -10.86 -11.33 8.78
CA SER A 77 -10.87 -10.36 7.70
C SER A 77 -9.76 -9.34 7.91
N TYR A 78 -9.27 -8.77 6.81
CA TYR A 78 -8.26 -7.72 6.82
C TYR A 78 -8.61 -6.56 7.79
N SER A 79 -9.87 -6.11 7.79
CA SER A 79 -10.33 -5.01 8.64
C SER A 79 -10.21 -5.37 10.14
N ARG A 80 -10.66 -6.56 10.54
CA ARG A 80 -10.56 -7.04 11.93
C ARG A 80 -9.11 -7.19 12.37
N PHE A 81 -8.25 -7.73 11.51
CA PHE A 81 -6.82 -7.89 11.80
C PHE A 81 -6.12 -6.54 12.01
N ILE A 82 -6.35 -5.58 11.10
CA ILE A 82 -5.76 -4.24 11.23
C ILE A 82 -6.29 -3.53 12.48
N HIS A 83 -7.58 -3.66 12.78
CA HIS A 83 -8.16 -3.10 14.00
C HIS A 83 -7.47 -3.68 15.25
N GLY A 84 -7.25 -5.00 15.29
CA GLY A 84 -6.51 -5.66 16.38
C GLY A 84 -5.07 -5.17 16.52
N LEU A 85 -4.36 -4.99 15.39
CA LEU A 85 -3.00 -4.43 15.41
C LEU A 85 -2.95 -3.01 16.00
N TYR A 86 -3.91 -2.15 15.64
CA TYR A 86 -3.99 -0.80 16.20
C TYR A 86 -4.34 -0.80 17.69
N LYS A 87 -5.26 -1.69 18.13
CA LYS A 87 -5.59 -1.84 19.56
C LYS A 87 -4.37 -2.25 20.38
N LYS A 88 -3.53 -3.14 19.84
CA LYS A 88 -2.26 -3.56 20.44
C LYS A 88 -1.10 -2.59 20.25
N GLN A 89 -1.35 -1.41 19.65
CA GLN A 89 -0.33 -0.39 19.37
C GLN A 89 0.86 -0.90 18.53
N VAL A 90 0.67 -1.95 17.74
CA VAL A 90 1.70 -2.50 16.85
C VAL A 90 1.75 -1.68 15.57
N LEU A 91 2.72 -0.77 15.47
CA LEU A 91 2.87 0.17 14.36
C LEU A 91 3.52 -0.43 13.10
N LEU A 92 3.07 -1.61 12.69
CA LEU A 92 3.59 -2.26 11.48
C LEU A 92 2.98 -1.68 10.20
N ASN A 93 3.84 -1.27 9.27
CA ASN A 93 3.40 -0.82 7.96
C ASN A 93 2.90 -2.01 7.11
N ARG A 94 1.90 -1.76 6.27
CA ARG A 94 1.30 -2.72 5.33
C ARG A 94 2.32 -3.29 4.34
N LYS A 95 3.37 -2.52 4.00
CA LYS A 95 4.50 -3.02 3.19
C LYS A 95 5.19 -4.21 3.87
N ILE A 96 5.52 -4.05 5.15
CA ILE A 96 6.23 -5.07 5.94
C ILE A 96 5.32 -6.26 6.18
N LEU A 97 4.07 -6.02 6.58
CA LEU A 97 3.07 -7.09 6.75
C LEU A 97 2.87 -7.92 5.47
N ALA A 98 2.79 -7.28 4.30
CA ALA A 98 2.67 -8.01 3.04
C ALA A 98 3.94 -8.77 2.66
N GLN A 99 5.12 -8.29 3.07
CA GLN A 99 6.37 -9.01 2.86
C GLN A 99 6.45 -10.24 3.77
N ILE A 100 6.14 -10.08 5.06
CA ILE A 100 6.08 -11.18 6.04
C ILE A 100 5.09 -12.24 5.57
N ALA A 101 3.90 -11.83 5.12
CA ALA A 101 2.88 -12.75 4.61
C ALA A 101 3.36 -13.62 3.43
N ILE A 102 4.33 -13.14 2.64
CA ILE A 102 4.93 -13.92 1.53
C ILE A 102 6.11 -14.75 2.02
N SER A 103 7.02 -14.16 2.80
CA SER A 103 8.28 -14.81 3.18
C SER A 103 8.12 -15.85 4.28
N ASN A 104 7.24 -15.60 5.25
CA ASN A 104 7.02 -16.48 6.38
C ASN A 104 5.56 -16.37 6.87
N LYS A 105 4.74 -17.33 6.44
CA LYS A 105 3.32 -17.41 6.84
C LYS A 105 3.15 -17.70 8.34
N GLU A 106 4.04 -18.48 8.94
CA GLU A 106 3.98 -18.84 10.37
C GLU A 106 4.15 -17.62 11.28
N CYS A 107 5.03 -16.69 10.90
CA CYS A 107 5.19 -15.42 11.62
C CYS A 107 3.88 -14.61 11.65
N LEU A 108 3.16 -14.55 10.53
CA LEU A 108 1.87 -13.87 10.46
C LEU A 108 0.81 -14.58 11.33
N TYR A 109 0.87 -15.92 11.40
CA TYR A 109 -0.01 -16.73 12.24
C TYR A 109 0.21 -16.42 13.73
N MET A 110 1.48 -16.40 14.17
CA MET A 110 1.87 -16.03 15.53
C MET A 110 1.34 -14.64 15.93
N ILE A 111 1.51 -13.64 15.06
CA ILE A 111 0.97 -12.30 15.27
C ILE A 111 -0.56 -12.32 15.39
N SER A 112 -1.24 -13.12 14.57
CA SER A 112 -2.70 -13.24 14.62
C SER A 112 -3.17 -13.87 15.93
N ASN A 113 -2.52 -14.93 16.41
CA ASN A 113 -2.80 -15.60 17.68
C ASN A 113 -2.62 -14.67 18.86
N GLU A 114 -1.55 -13.87 18.83
CA GLU A 114 -1.30 -12.89 19.87
C GLU A 114 -2.45 -11.86 19.93
N ILE A 115 -2.99 -11.42 18.79
CA ILE A 115 -4.16 -10.52 18.75
C ILE A 115 -5.42 -11.17 19.35
N ILE A 116 -5.59 -12.49 19.19
CA ILE A 116 -6.80 -13.21 19.62
C ILE A 116 -6.86 -13.41 21.13
N LYS A 117 -5.73 -13.74 21.77
CA LYS A 117 -5.66 -14.04 23.23
C LYS A 117 -6.35 -13.00 24.12
N GLU A 118 -6.33 -11.74 23.71
CA GLU A 118 -6.90 -10.64 24.49
C GLU A 118 -8.44 -10.62 24.47
N LYS A 119 -9.07 -11.13 23.40
CA LYS A 119 -10.53 -11.29 23.35
C LYS A 119 -10.99 -12.31 24.38
N GLU A 120 -10.29 -13.42 24.48
CA GLU A 120 -10.62 -14.48 25.45
C GLU A 120 -10.37 -14.02 26.88
N CYS A 121 -9.26 -13.32 27.16
CA CYS A 121 -9.00 -12.75 28.50
C CYS A 121 -10.08 -11.74 28.93
N LEU A 122 -10.47 -10.79 28.06
CA LEU A 122 -11.52 -9.82 28.39
C LEU A 122 -12.89 -10.50 28.57
N TYR A 123 -13.19 -11.52 27.77
CA TYR A 123 -14.44 -12.29 27.90
C TYR A 123 -14.44 -13.09 29.21
N MET A 124 -13.32 -13.73 29.57
CA MET A 124 -13.15 -14.43 30.84
C MET A 124 -13.32 -13.48 32.03
N ILE A 125 -12.59 -12.36 32.05
CA ILE A 125 -12.70 -11.35 33.13
C ILE A 125 -14.13 -10.81 33.22
N SER A 126 -14.79 -10.52 32.10
CA SER A 126 -16.18 -10.04 32.13
C SER A 126 -17.16 -11.09 32.66
N ASN A 127 -17.00 -12.37 32.30
CA ASN A 127 -17.87 -13.45 32.78
C ASN A 127 -17.61 -13.76 34.27
N GLU A 128 -16.38 -13.60 34.72
CA GLU A 128 -15.98 -13.78 36.11
C GLU A 128 -16.60 -12.68 36.99
N ILE A 129 -16.52 -11.42 36.54
CA ILE A 129 -17.20 -10.27 37.19
C ILE A 129 -18.73 -10.45 37.19
N ILE A 130 -19.34 -10.89 36.09
CA ILE A 130 -20.80 -11.14 36.03
C ILE A 130 -21.21 -12.22 37.04
N LYS A 131 -20.47 -13.33 37.13
CA LYS A 131 -20.73 -14.37 38.14
C LYS A 131 -20.62 -13.83 39.56
N GLU A 132 -19.68 -12.93 39.81
CA GLU A 132 -19.45 -12.34 41.13
C GLU A 132 -20.56 -11.35 41.52
N VAL A 133 -21.13 -10.64 40.54
CA VAL A 133 -22.31 -9.78 40.72
C VAL A 133 -23.58 -10.61 40.95
N ASP A 134 -23.85 -11.64 40.12
CA ASP A 134 -25.00 -12.54 40.28
C ASP A 134 -24.99 -13.26 41.65
N TRP A 135 -23.80 -13.62 42.15
CA TRP A 135 -23.63 -14.24 43.47
C TRP A 135 -23.96 -13.27 44.62
N LYS A 136 -23.56 -11.99 44.49
CA LYS A 136 -23.90 -10.94 45.48
C LYS A 136 -25.39 -10.59 45.49
N GLU A 137 -26.03 -10.57 44.32
CA GLU A 137 -27.48 -10.38 44.20
C GLU A 137 -28.26 -11.58 44.80
N SER A 138 -27.79 -12.82 44.57
CA SER A 138 -28.44 -14.03 45.11
C SER A 138 -28.29 -14.19 46.64
N THR A 139 -27.27 -13.58 47.23
CA THR A 139 -27.00 -13.61 48.68
C THR A 139 -27.57 -12.40 49.42
N GLY A 140 -28.18 -11.44 48.70
CA GLY A 140 -28.81 -10.24 49.26
C GLY A 140 -27.81 -9.23 49.86
N ILE A 141 -26.57 -9.21 49.36
CA ILE A 141 -25.47 -8.37 49.89
C ILE A 141 -25.42 -6.99 49.19
N ILE A 142 -26.31 -6.75 48.22
CA ILE A 142 -26.56 -5.44 47.62
C ILE A 142 -27.95 -4.97 48.04
#